data_AF-A0A3Q4MP17-F1
#
_entry.id   AF-A0A3Q4MP17-F1
#
_cell.length_a   1.000
_cell.length_b   1.000
_cell.length_c   1.000
_cell.angle_alpha   90.00
_cell.angle_beta   90.00
_cell.angle_gamma   90.00
#
_symmetry.space_group_name_H-M   'P 1'
#
loop_
_entity.id
_entity.type
_entity.pdbx_description
1 polymer ?
#
loop_
_entity_poly.entity_id
_entity_poly.type
_entity_poly.pdbx_seq_one_letter_code
_entity_poly.pdbx_strand_id
1 'polypeptide(L)'
;MAHSEESRLANLLRRVSREDDRDRRLATIKQLKEFISHGESRGTLVKQLDTILSTLNDILNESSKMLWELRQDAAACLGILCTVLSYEAERIFKWLFVKFNSSSRDEVKLLYLVAAQRALEAAGERKAFSHIMQMVMSNLQSILENVDTPELLCQSVKCILQVAHCYPHVFSTNFRVSIGMSAWVCCWPAWSPVGS
;
A
#
# COMPACT_ATOMS: atom_id res chain seq x y z
N MET A 1 8.04 27.56 10.24
CA MET A 1 7.66 26.20 10.66
C MET A 1 7.85 25.18 9.53
N ALA A 2 7.36 25.43 8.29
CA ALA A 2 7.52 24.51 7.15
C ALA A 2 8.98 24.06 6.85
N HIS A 3 9.97 24.97 6.90
CA HIS A 3 11.39 24.60 6.70
C HIS A 3 11.93 23.61 7.76
N SER A 4 11.37 23.61 8.98
CA SER A 4 11.76 22.68 10.04
C SER A 4 11.22 21.27 9.75
N GLU A 5 10.00 21.17 9.21
CA GLU A 5 9.39 19.89 8.83
C GLU A 5 10.03 19.28 7.59
N GLU A 6 10.36 20.09 6.58
CA GLU A 6 11.12 19.67 5.39
C GLU A 6 12.48 19.08 5.82
N SER A 7 13.21 19.77 6.71
CA SER A 7 14.49 19.30 7.24
C SER A 7 14.34 18.02 8.06
N ARG A 8 13.28 17.92 8.88
CA ARG A 8 12.98 16.74 9.69
C ARG A 8 12.68 15.52 8.82
N LEU A 9 11.85 15.68 7.79
CA LEU A 9 11.54 14.62 6.83
C LEU A 9 12.80 14.15 6.09
N ALA A 10 13.59 15.09 5.57
CA ALA A 10 14.83 14.77 4.87
C ALA A 10 15.82 14.00 5.77
N ASN A 11 15.91 14.38 7.04
CA ASN A 11 16.73 13.67 8.04
C ASN A 11 16.22 12.24 8.29
N LEU A 12 14.91 12.04 8.44
CA LEU A 12 14.32 10.71 8.62
C LEU A 12 14.58 9.81 7.40
N LEU A 13 14.32 10.32 6.19
CA LEU A 13 14.56 9.61 4.93
C LEU A 13 16.04 9.23 4.77
N ARG A 14 16.96 10.16 5.04
CA ARG A 14 18.40 9.90 4.98
C ARG A 14 18.83 8.83 5.98
N ARG A 15 18.31 8.89 7.22
CA ARG A 15 18.68 7.93 8.28
C ARG A 15 18.16 6.53 7.98
N VAL A 16 16.89 6.40 7.57
CA VAL A 16 16.32 5.09 7.27
C VAL A 16 17.00 4.42 6.08
N SER A 17 17.58 5.17 5.14
CA SER A 17 18.33 4.60 4.01
C SER A 17 19.78 4.22 4.32
N ARG A 18 20.45 4.89 5.26
CA ARG A 18 21.92 4.78 5.46
C ARG A 18 22.36 4.15 6.77
N GLU A 19 21.45 4.03 7.73
CA GLU A 19 21.78 3.41 9.03
C GLU A 19 22.02 1.91 8.81
N ASP A 20 23.12 1.37 9.34
CA ASP A 20 23.46 -0.05 9.21
C ASP A 20 22.81 -0.90 10.31
N ASP A 21 22.58 -0.30 11.48
CA ASP A 21 21.95 -0.99 12.61
C ASP A 21 20.44 -1.19 12.37
N ARG A 22 20.02 -2.45 12.38
CA ARG A 22 18.64 -2.84 12.10
C ARG A 22 17.64 -2.18 13.04
N ASP A 23 17.91 -2.19 14.34
CA ASP A 23 16.94 -1.76 15.34
C ASP A 23 16.81 -0.22 15.33
N ARG A 24 17.90 0.51 15.03
CA ARG A 24 17.87 1.95 14.76
C ARG A 24 17.15 2.29 13.46
N ARG A 25 17.32 1.51 12.38
CA ARG A 25 16.52 1.67 11.16
C ARG A 25 15.03 1.46 11.43
N LEU A 26 14.68 0.41 12.18
CA LEU A 26 13.30 0.12 12.58
C LEU A 26 12.70 1.25 13.41
N ALA A 27 13.44 1.80 14.37
CA ALA A 27 12.98 2.97 15.12
C ALA A 27 12.76 4.18 14.21
N THR A 28 13.66 4.40 13.24
CA THR A 28 13.57 5.52 12.30
C THR A 28 12.36 5.39 11.36
N ILE A 29 12.06 4.19 10.86
CA ILE A 29 10.90 4.00 9.98
C ILE A 29 9.58 4.19 10.73
N LYS A 30 9.52 3.81 12.02
CA LYS A 30 8.36 4.06 12.88
C LYS A 30 8.15 5.56 13.10
N GLN A 31 9.22 6.31 13.33
CA GLN A 31 9.17 7.78 13.38
C GLN A 31 8.73 8.41 12.06
N LEU A 32 9.17 7.85 10.92
CA LEU A 32 8.73 8.31 9.60
C LEU A 32 7.22 8.04 9.41
N LYS A 33 6.75 6.86 9.80
CA LYS A 33 5.33 6.49 9.75
C LYS A 33 4.46 7.44 10.56
N GLU A 34 4.89 7.75 11.79
CA GLU A 34 4.23 8.74 12.64
C GLU A 34 4.21 10.12 11.98
N PHE A 35 5.35 10.57 11.43
CA PHE A 35 5.45 11.86 10.75
C PHE A 35 4.46 11.97 9.57
N ILE A 36 4.36 10.93 8.74
CA ILE A 36 3.41 10.88 7.63
C ILE A 36 1.97 10.93 8.16
N SER A 37 1.67 10.17 9.22
CA SER A 37 0.31 10.03 9.78
C SER A 37 -0.27 11.34 10.35
N HIS A 38 0.57 12.23 10.89
CA HIS A 38 0.10 13.46 11.54
C HIS A 38 -0.58 14.45 10.59
N GLY A 39 -0.35 14.37 9.27
CA GLY A 39 -1.15 15.09 8.26
C GLY A 39 -1.05 16.62 8.26
N GLU A 40 -0.40 17.24 9.25
CA GLU A 40 -0.12 18.69 9.30
C GLU A 40 0.92 19.09 8.24
N SER A 41 1.80 18.16 7.86
CA SER A 41 2.90 18.35 6.91
C SER A 41 2.57 17.95 5.46
N ARG A 42 1.27 17.89 5.09
CA ARG A 42 0.83 17.46 3.74
C ARG A 42 1.55 18.18 2.60
N GLY A 43 1.73 19.51 2.71
CA GLY A 43 2.45 20.28 1.69
C GLY A 43 3.90 19.82 1.50
N THR A 44 4.59 19.52 2.60
CA THR A 44 5.96 18.98 2.59
C THR A 44 6.00 17.57 2.01
N LEU A 45 5.04 16.72 2.37
CA LEU A 45 4.94 15.35 1.85
C LEU A 45 4.73 15.33 0.32
N VAL A 46 3.91 16.23 -0.23
CA VAL A 46 3.72 16.36 -1.69
C VAL A 46 5.01 16.79 -2.38
N LYS A 47 5.69 17.83 -1.86
CA LYS A 47 6.94 18.32 -2.44
C LYS A 47 8.04 17.26 -2.47
N GLN A 48 8.06 16.36 -1.48
CA GLN A 48 9.07 15.31 -1.34
C GLN A 48 8.54 13.94 -1.78
N LEU A 49 7.37 13.87 -2.43
CA LEU A 49 6.70 12.61 -2.73
C LEU A 49 7.60 11.64 -3.50
N ASP A 50 8.27 12.10 -4.55
CA ASP A 50 9.16 11.26 -5.35
C ASP A 50 10.35 10.73 -4.53
N THR A 51 10.90 11.55 -3.63
CA THR A 51 11.98 11.13 -2.72
C THR A 51 11.49 10.09 -1.73
N ILE A 52 10.30 10.30 -1.13
CA ILE A 52 9.69 9.34 -0.20
C ILE A 52 9.43 8.01 -0.92
N LEU A 53 8.82 8.05 -2.10
CA LEU A 53 8.52 6.85 -2.90
C LEU A 53 9.80 6.11 -3.28
N SER A 54 10.86 6.82 -3.68
CA SER A 54 12.17 6.21 -3.96
C SER A 54 12.75 5.53 -2.73
N THR A 55 12.82 6.24 -1.59
CA THR A 55 13.37 5.69 -0.35
C THR A 55 12.61 4.46 0.12
N LEU A 56 11.28 4.50 0.13
CA LEU A 56 10.47 3.35 0.53
C LEU A 56 10.62 2.19 -0.45
N ASN A 57 10.67 2.47 -1.76
CA ASN A 57 10.92 1.47 -2.78
C ASN A 57 12.26 0.75 -2.59
N ASP A 58 13.32 1.48 -2.27
CA ASP A 58 14.64 0.90 -2.04
C ASP A 58 14.59 -0.08 -0.86
N ILE A 59 13.96 0.32 0.25
CA ILE A 59 13.77 -0.54 1.43
C ILE A 59 12.97 -1.80 1.06
N LEU A 60 11.85 -1.66 0.35
CA LEU A 60 11.00 -2.79 -0.06
C LEU A 60 11.76 -3.81 -0.93
N ASN A 61 12.72 -3.33 -1.73
CA ASN A 61 13.53 -4.15 -2.62
C ASN A 61 14.78 -4.74 -1.96
N GLU A 62 15.05 -4.46 -0.69
CA GLU A 62 16.16 -5.10 0.02
C GLU A 62 15.99 -6.63 0.06
N SER A 63 17.09 -7.36 -0.09
CA SER A 63 17.10 -8.83 -0.18
C SER A 63 17.21 -9.54 1.16
N SER A 64 17.59 -8.83 2.22
CA SER A 64 17.82 -9.44 3.54
C SER A 64 16.50 -9.83 4.21
N LYS A 65 16.35 -11.14 4.50
CA LYS A 65 15.22 -11.66 5.27
C LYS A 65 15.14 -11.09 6.69
N MET A 66 16.29 -10.70 7.27
CA MET A 66 16.35 -10.07 8.59
C MET A 66 15.69 -8.69 8.63
N LEU A 67 15.40 -8.11 7.46
CA LEU A 67 14.76 -6.80 7.30
C LEU A 67 13.28 -6.93 6.94
N TRP A 68 12.68 -8.11 7.08
CA TRP A 68 11.27 -8.30 6.75
C TRP A 68 10.34 -7.37 7.54
N GLU A 69 10.58 -7.18 8.83
CA GLU A 69 9.82 -6.23 9.66
C GLU A 69 9.96 -4.80 9.13
N LEU A 70 11.19 -4.39 8.77
CA LEU A 70 11.46 -3.06 8.22
C LEU A 70 10.72 -2.85 6.89
N ARG A 71 10.71 -3.87 6.03
CA ARG A 71 10.01 -3.88 4.74
C ARG A 71 8.49 -3.79 4.92
N GLN A 72 7.94 -4.48 5.92
CA GLN A 72 6.53 -4.39 6.29
C GLN A 72 6.15 -2.99 6.77
N ASP A 73 6.98 -2.37 7.63
CA ASP A 73 6.75 -0.98 8.05
C ASP A 73 6.89 0.01 6.89
N ALA A 74 7.79 -0.22 5.93
CA ALA A 74 7.88 0.58 4.71
C ALA A 74 6.62 0.48 3.85
N ALA A 75 6.06 -0.73 3.70
CA ALA A 75 4.79 -0.93 3.02
C ALA A 75 3.63 -0.22 3.75
N ALA A 76 3.62 -0.25 5.08
CA ALA A 76 2.64 0.48 5.88
C ALA A 76 2.77 2.01 5.70
N CYS A 77 4.00 2.54 5.64
CA CYS A 77 4.25 3.95 5.32
C CYS A 77 3.67 4.35 3.97
N LEU A 78 3.82 3.53 2.92
CA LEU A 78 3.22 3.79 1.60
C LEU A 78 1.68 3.84 1.67
N GLY A 79 1.06 2.90 2.38
CA GLY A 79 -0.39 2.87 2.53
C GLY A 79 -0.95 4.10 3.24
N ILE A 80 -0.28 4.52 4.33
CA ILE A 80 -0.64 5.74 5.08
C ILE A 80 -0.39 6.98 4.23
N LEU A 81 0.74 7.05 3.52
CA LEU A 81 1.07 8.17 2.63
C LEU A 81 -0.03 8.39 1.58
N CYS A 82 -0.51 7.30 0.97
CA CYS A 82 -1.63 7.35 0.03
C CYS A 82 -2.92 7.90 0.65
N THR A 83 -3.19 7.54 1.92
CA THR A 83 -4.37 8.01 2.65
C THR A 83 -4.26 9.50 3.02
N VAL A 84 -3.09 9.91 3.50
CA VAL A 84 -2.83 11.31 3.92
C VAL A 84 -2.82 12.23 2.70
N LEU A 85 -2.29 11.77 1.58
CA LEU A 85 -2.24 12.48 0.30
C LEU A 85 -3.36 12.02 -0.63
N SER A 86 -4.59 11.97 -0.15
CA SER A 86 -5.73 11.41 -0.91
C SER A 86 -5.95 12.03 -2.30
N TYR A 87 -5.51 13.28 -2.51
CA TYR A 87 -5.55 13.98 -3.81
C TYR A 87 -4.44 13.54 -4.78
N GLU A 88 -3.32 13.01 -4.27
CA GLU A 88 -2.26 12.36 -5.06
C GLU A 88 -2.44 10.83 -5.10
N ALA A 89 -3.52 10.28 -4.54
CA ALA A 89 -3.72 8.84 -4.42
C ALA A 89 -3.66 8.14 -5.78
N GLU A 90 -4.23 8.74 -6.83
CA GLU A 90 -4.11 8.26 -8.22
C GLU A 90 -2.65 8.03 -8.63
N ARG A 91 -1.79 9.03 -8.42
CA ARG A 91 -0.38 8.98 -8.77
C ARG A 91 0.35 7.90 -7.99
N ILE A 92 0.07 7.79 -6.69
CA ILE A 92 0.69 6.81 -5.81
C ILE A 92 0.26 5.37 -6.19
N PHE A 93 -1.03 5.13 -6.45
CA PHE A 93 -1.52 3.82 -6.88
C PHE A 93 -0.96 3.43 -8.26
N LYS A 94 -0.93 4.35 -9.24
CA LYS A 94 -0.30 4.08 -10.54
C LYS A 94 1.17 3.69 -10.38
N TRP A 95 1.91 4.44 -9.58
CA TRP A 95 3.30 4.12 -9.27
C TRP A 95 3.44 2.74 -8.61
N LEU A 96 2.59 2.43 -7.64
CA LEU A 96 2.59 1.15 -6.93
C LEU A 96 2.34 -0.02 -7.89
N PHE A 97 1.33 0.07 -8.76
CA PHE A 97 1.03 -1.00 -9.73
C PHE A 97 2.11 -1.14 -10.80
N VAL A 98 2.72 -0.03 -11.26
CA VAL A 98 3.89 -0.10 -12.15
C VAL A 98 5.04 -0.84 -11.48
N LYS A 99 5.34 -0.52 -10.22
CA LYS A 99 6.42 -1.19 -9.47
C LYS A 99 6.13 -2.66 -9.21
N PHE A 100 4.88 -3.00 -8.85
CA PHE A 100 4.43 -4.37 -8.72
C PHE A 100 4.67 -5.17 -10.01
N ASN A 101 4.18 -4.67 -11.15
CA ASN A 101 4.30 -5.36 -12.44
C ASN A 101 5.75 -5.47 -12.94
N SER A 102 6.61 -4.50 -12.59
CA SER A 102 8.03 -4.54 -12.95
C SER A 102 8.88 -5.45 -12.07
N SER A 103 8.37 -5.87 -10.90
CA SER A 103 9.13 -6.70 -9.97
C SER A 103 9.10 -8.16 -10.40
N SER A 104 10.24 -8.84 -10.35
CA SER A 104 10.34 -10.29 -10.57
C SER A 104 10.31 -11.10 -9.28
N ARG A 105 10.33 -10.44 -8.10
CA ARG A 105 10.38 -11.08 -6.79
C ARG A 105 9.02 -11.07 -6.13
N ASP A 106 8.44 -12.25 -5.92
CA ASP A 106 7.10 -12.39 -5.34
C ASP A 106 7.00 -11.80 -3.92
N GLU A 107 8.06 -11.90 -3.12
CA GLU A 107 8.10 -11.26 -1.79
C GLU A 107 8.01 -9.72 -1.86
N VAL A 108 8.53 -9.10 -2.93
CA VAL A 108 8.45 -7.65 -3.13
C VAL A 108 7.06 -7.28 -3.67
N LYS A 109 6.55 -8.06 -4.64
CA LYS A 109 5.17 -7.95 -5.12
C LYS A 109 4.15 -8.01 -3.98
N LEU A 110 4.35 -8.94 -3.05
CA LEU A 110 3.51 -9.11 -1.87
C LEU A 110 3.49 -7.84 -1.02
N LEU A 111 4.65 -7.20 -0.81
CA LEU A 111 4.75 -5.95 -0.05
C LEU A 111 4.02 -4.77 -0.73
N TYR A 112 4.06 -4.68 -2.06
CA TYR A 112 3.25 -3.67 -2.77
C TYR A 112 1.75 -3.92 -2.60
N LEU A 113 1.30 -5.17 -2.65
CA LEU A 113 -0.10 -5.51 -2.38
C LEU A 113 -0.49 -5.25 -0.91
N VAL A 114 0.42 -5.46 0.03
CA VAL A 114 0.22 -5.06 1.44
C VAL A 114 0.07 -3.54 1.54
N ALA A 115 0.92 -2.75 0.89
CA ALA A 115 0.79 -1.29 0.87
C ALA A 115 -0.56 -0.83 0.29
N ALA A 116 -1.00 -1.46 -0.82
CA ALA A 116 -2.31 -1.20 -1.42
C ALA A 116 -3.45 -1.56 -0.47
N GLN A 117 -3.39 -2.73 0.19
CA GLN A 117 -4.39 -3.14 1.19
C GLN A 117 -4.49 -2.10 2.31
N ARG A 118 -3.36 -1.66 2.87
CA ARG A 118 -3.33 -0.66 3.95
C ARG A 118 -3.96 0.66 3.54
N ALA A 119 -3.72 1.12 2.30
CA ALA A 119 -4.37 2.31 1.77
C ALA A 119 -5.89 2.12 1.64
N LEU A 120 -6.33 0.97 1.13
CA LEU A 120 -7.75 0.65 0.93
C LEU A 120 -8.52 0.50 2.25
N GLU A 121 -7.90 -0.11 3.26
CA GLU A 121 -8.43 -0.22 4.63
C GLU A 121 -8.71 1.18 5.20
N ALA A 122 -7.72 2.07 5.13
CA ALA A 122 -7.84 3.41 5.69
C ALA A 122 -8.78 4.34 4.89
N ALA A 123 -8.92 4.12 3.58
CA ALA A 123 -9.86 4.88 2.75
C ALA A 123 -11.31 4.41 2.85
N GLY A 124 -11.53 3.16 3.28
CA GLY A 124 -12.84 2.54 3.41
C GLY A 124 -13.80 3.31 4.32
N GLU A 125 -13.27 3.94 5.37
CA GLU A 125 -14.08 4.72 6.32
C GLU A 125 -14.55 6.07 5.77
N ARG A 126 -13.80 6.66 4.81
CA ARG A 126 -14.01 8.05 4.37
C ARG A 126 -14.42 8.19 2.90
N LYS A 127 -14.51 7.08 2.17
CA LYS A 127 -14.71 7.05 0.70
C LYS A 127 -13.74 7.96 -0.07
N ALA A 128 -12.55 8.17 0.49
CA ALA A 128 -11.58 9.16 0.02
C ALA A 128 -11.07 8.89 -1.40
N PHE A 129 -11.18 7.65 -1.87
CA PHE A 129 -10.65 7.19 -3.15
C PHE A 129 -11.73 6.92 -4.21
N SER A 130 -12.95 7.43 -4.02
CA SER A 130 -14.09 7.15 -4.92
C SER A 130 -13.76 7.39 -6.40
N HIS A 131 -13.02 8.46 -6.71
CA HIS A 131 -12.66 8.85 -8.08
C HIS A 131 -11.64 7.91 -8.76
N ILE A 132 -10.79 7.23 -8.00
CA ILE A 132 -9.74 6.32 -8.53
C ILE A 132 -10.11 4.86 -8.40
N MET A 133 -11.16 4.52 -7.64
CA MET A 133 -11.43 3.14 -7.26
C MET A 133 -11.69 2.23 -8.46
N GLN A 134 -12.24 2.75 -9.55
CA GLN A 134 -12.37 2.01 -10.81
C GLN A 134 -11.01 1.56 -11.35
N MET A 135 -10.04 2.48 -11.43
CA MET A 135 -8.68 2.17 -11.87
C MET A 135 -7.99 1.16 -10.94
N VAL A 136 -8.14 1.35 -9.62
CA VAL A 136 -7.58 0.42 -8.62
C VAL A 136 -8.16 -0.97 -8.82
N MET A 137 -9.47 -1.07 -8.98
CA MET A 137 -10.17 -2.32 -9.21
C MET A 137 -9.71 -3.04 -10.48
N SER A 138 -9.64 -2.34 -11.62
CA SER A 138 -9.19 -2.94 -12.87
C SER A 138 -7.74 -3.44 -12.79
N ASN A 139 -6.85 -2.72 -12.10
CA ASN A 139 -5.49 -3.20 -11.85
C ASN A 139 -5.49 -4.44 -10.95
N LEU A 140 -6.27 -4.46 -9.87
CA LEU A 140 -6.37 -5.61 -8.97
C LEU A 140 -6.91 -6.86 -9.68
N GLN A 141 -7.86 -6.70 -10.60
CA GLN A 141 -8.35 -7.81 -11.44
C GLN A 141 -7.25 -8.34 -12.36
N SER A 142 -6.57 -7.46 -13.08
CA SER A 142 -5.44 -7.86 -13.93
C SER A 142 -4.35 -8.57 -13.11
N ILE A 143 -4.05 -8.10 -11.90
CA ILE A 143 -3.11 -8.76 -11.00
C ILE A 143 -3.63 -10.15 -10.62
N LEU A 144 -4.89 -10.26 -10.18
CA LEU A 144 -5.51 -11.53 -9.80
C LEU A 144 -5.45 -12.58 -10.91
N GLU A 145 -5.60 -12.16 -12.17
CA GLU A 145 -5.51 -13.04 -13.34
C GLU A 145 -4.08 -13.51 -13.67
N ASN A 146 -3.05 -12.81 -13.19
CA ASN A 146 -1.65 -13.04 -13.54
C ASN A 146 -0.74 -13.44 -12.36
N VAL A 147 -1.29 -13.65 -11.16
CA VAL A 147 -0.50 -14.08 -9.99
C VAL A 147 -0.32 -15.59 -9.96
N ASP A 148 0.93 -16.02 -9.78
CA ASP A 148 1.30 -17.44 -9.87
C ASP A 148 1.50 -18.12 -8.50
N THR A 149 1.46 -17.35 -7.40
CA THR A 149 1.67 -17.88 -6.05
C THR A 149 0.44 -17.72 -5.16
N PRO A 150 0.19 -18.67 -4.24
CA PRO A 150 -0.97 -18.62 -3.36
C PRO A 150 -0.93 -17.40 -2.42
N GLU A 151 0.25 -16.95 -2.01
CA GLU A 151 0.41 -15.75 -1.16
C GLU A 151 -0.02 -14.48 -1.90
N LEU A 152 0.38 -14.32 -3.16
CA LEU A 152 -0.01 -13.18 -3.99
C LEU A 152 -1.49 -13.22 -4.35
N LEU A 153 -2.03 -14.40 -4.62
CA LEU A 153 -3.46 -14.60 -4.83
C LEU A 153 -4.25 -14.20 -3.59
N CYS A 154 -3.88 -14.74 -2.43
CA CYS A 154 -4.49 -14.43 -1.13
C CYS A 154 -4.51 -12.93 -0.86
N GLN A 155 -3.38 -12.28 -1.08
CA GLN A 155 -3.24 -10.86 -0.82
C GLN A 155 -4.03 -9.99 -1.82
N SER A 156 -4.05 -10.36 -3.10
CA SER A 156 -4.85 -9.69 -4.13
C SER A 156 -6.35 -9.78 -3.82
N VAL A 157 -6.82 -10.97 -3.41
CA VAL A 157 -8.21 -11.18 -2.99
C VAL A 157 -8.56 -10.27 -1.83
N LYS A 158 -7.72 -10.17 -0.79
CA LYS A 158 -7.96 -9.24 0.34
C LYS A 158 -8.17 -7.80 -0.11
N CYS A 159 -7.34 -7.31 -1.03
CA CYS A 159 -7.51 -5.97 -1.61
C CYS A 159 -8.87 -5.84 -2.33
N ILE A 160 -9.23 -6.82 -3.16
CA ILE A 160 -10.50 -6.82 -3.91
C ILE A 160 -11.71 -6.86 -2.96
N LEU A 161 -11.67 -7.69 -1.91
CA LEU A 161 -12.73 -7.78 -0.91
C LEU A 161 -12.89 -6.46 -0.16
N GLN A 162 -11.79 -5.75 0.13
CA GLN A 162 -11.85 -4.42 0.73
C GLN A 162 -12.55 -3.41 -0.20
N VAL A 163 -12.26 -3.45 -1.51
CA VAL A 163 -12.96 -2.63 -2.51
C VAL A 163 -14.44 -3.00 -2.58
N ALA A 164 -14.77 -4.30 -2.56
CA ALA A 164 -16.14 -4.79 -2.58
C ALA A 164 -16.96 -4.28 -1.39
N HIS A 165 -16.35 -4.28 -0.20
CA HIS A 165 -16.98 -3.82 1.02
C HIS A 165 -17.20 -2.30 1.02
N CYS A 166 -16.19 -1.51 0.64
CA CYS A 166 -16.25 -0.05 0.76
C CYS A 166 -16.85 0.64 -0.48
N TYR A 167 -16.77 0.02 -1.65
CA TYR A 167 -17.19 0.55 -2.95
C TYR A 167 -17.94 -0.52 -3.78
N PRO A 168 -19.09 -1.00 -3.29
CA PRO A 168 -19.80 -2.14 -3.89
C PRO A 168 -20.23 -1.90 -5.35
N HIS A 169 -20.52 -0.64 -5.70
CA HIS A 169 -20.84 -0.25 -7.08
C HIS A 169 -19.67 -0.51 -8.03
N VAL A 170 -18.44 -0.18 -7.62
CA VAL A 170 -17.21 -0.43 -8.41
C VAL A 170 -17.00 -1.93 -8.59
N PHE A 171 -17.13 -2.70 -7.52
CA PHE A 171 -17.01 -4.15 -7.58
C PHE A 171 -18.03 -4.77 -8.54
N SER A 172 -19.29 -4.35 -8.45
CA SER A 172 -20.37 -4.88 -9.29
C SER A 172 -20.17 -4.63 -10.78
N THR A 173 -19.66 -3.45 -11.17
CA THR A 173 -19.38 -3.14 -12.58
C THR A 173 -18.29 -4.02 -13.15
N ASN A 174 -17.26 -4.33 -12.35
CA ASN A 174 -16.09 -5.06 -12.82
C ASN A 174 -16.25 -6.59 -12.74
N PHE A 175 -17.13 -7.12 -11.88
CA PHE A 175 -17.32 -8.58 -11.72
C PHE A 175 -18.68 -9.12 -12.23
N ARG A 176 -19.55 -8.28 -12.80
CA ARG A 176 -20.83 -8.72 -13.38
C ARG A 176 -20.70 -9.63 -14.62
N VAL A 177 -19.51 -9.79 -15.21
CA VAL A 177 -19.33 -10.51 -16.48
C VAL A 177 -18.57 -11.85 -16.38
N SER A 178 -17.83 -12.14 -15.30
CA SER A 178 -16.93 -13.33 -15.33
C SER A 178 -17.29 -14.50 -14.41
N ILE A 179 -17.87 -14.35 -13.22
CA ILE A 179 -18.35 -15.47 -12.38
C ILE A 179 -19.29 -14.87 -11.33
N GLY A 180 -20.47 -15.46 -11.17
CA GLY A 180 -21.55 -14.94 -10.32
C GLY A 180 -21.09 -14.58 -8.90
N MET A 181 -21.66 -13.47 -8.39
CA MET A 181 -21.52 -12.95 -7.02
C MET A 181 -21.62 -14.04 -5.93
N SER A 182 -22.34 -15.13 -6.20
CA SER A 182 -22.49 -16.30 -5.31
C SER A 182 -21.19 -17.07 -5.07
N ALA A 183 -20.28 -17.17 -6.04
CA ALA A 183 -19.03 -17.91 -5.86
C ALA A 183 -18.05 -17.17 -4.92
N TRP A 184 -18.00 -15.85 -5.02
CA TRP A 184 -17.15 -15.01 -4.17
C TRP A 184 -17.68 -14.89 -2.74
N VAL A 185 -19.01 -14.77 -2.58
CA VAL A 185 -19.66 -14.76 -1.26
C VAL A 185 -19.55 -16.11 -0.55
N CYS A 186 -19.58 -17.24 -1.29
CA CYS A 186 -19.34 -18.55 -0.69
C CYS A 186 -17.89 -18.77 -0.22
N CYS A 187 -16.91 -18.07 -0.79
CA CYS A 187 -15.52 -18.10 -0.32
C CYS A 187 -15.25 -17.16 0.87
N TRP A 188 -16.15 -16.21 1.16
CA TRP A 188 -16.00 -15.23 2.24
C TRP A 188 -15.91 -15.84 3.65
N PRO A 189 -16.75 -16.83 4.05
CA PRO A 189 -16.62 -17.44 5.37
C PRO A 189 -15.44 -18.42 5.49
N ALA A 190 -14.91 -18.94 4.38
CA ALA A 190 -13.79 -19.89 4.40
C ALA A 190 -12.41 -19.23 4.64
N TRP A 191 -12.33 -17.91 4.57
CA TRP A 191 -11.08 -17.13 4.62
C TRP A 191 -11.02 -16.12 5.77
N SER A 192 -12.03 -16.10 6.64
CA SER A 192 -11.94 -15.41 7.94
C SER A 192 -11.20 -16.34 8.91
N PRO A 193 -9.99 -16.01 9.38
CA PRO A 193 -9.47 -16.68 10.57
C PRO A 193 -10.39 -16.24 11.71
N VAL A 194 -11.07 -17.23 12.30
CA VAL A 194 -11.76 -17.21 13.58
C VAL A 194 -11.41 -16.00 14.46
N GLY A 195 -12.42 -15.21 14.85
CA GLY A 195 -12.32 -14.40 16.08
C GLY A 195 -13.02 -13.04 16.06
N SER A 196 -14.34 -13.04 16.29
CA SER A 196 -15.01 -12.24 17.33
C SER A 196 -16.37 -12.86 17.62
#